data_AF-B7QAL4-F1
#
_entry.id   AF-B7QAL4-F1
#
_cell.length_a   1.000
_cell.length_b   1.000
_cell.length_c   1.000
_cell.angle_alpha   90.00
_cell.angle_beta   90.00
_cell.angle_gamma   90.00
#
_symmetry.space_group_name_H-M   'P 1'
#
loop_
_entity.id
_entity.type
_entity.pdbx_description
1 polymer ?
#
loop_
_entity_poly.entity_id
_entity_poly.type
_entity_poly.pdbx_seq_one_letter_code
_entity_poly.pdbx_strand_id
1 'polypeptide(L)'
;PEGYGYEQLGDVTEQGDGEFSIRLRRKATPPLFGGEFNDVLFSVSYETDTSLRLQVSPADVKLERRPLAQRKSRSEKTRKYTVSYSERGETFGVVVTRRDNGKILFDTRLPGTTLAEQFLQISTRIASENVFGLGGAGSKTTLKNDLNWRVTSFFTEKAPNDESNSHSGAHPFYMLVEEDGRAHGVFLNTSYPMDVLMQPSMATFRTIGGILDFHLFLGESPEDVIRQFTELIGRPAFLPIWALGPHLALRGNNISPNAALSLVQKLKSRVFEMVS
;
A
#
# COMPACT_ATOMS: atom_id res chain seq x y z
N PRO A 1 -18.41 -9.35 8.10
CA PRO A 1 -19.38 -9.98 9.03
C PRO A 1 -18.82 -11.30 9.58
N GLU A 2 -19.24 -11.71 10.78
CA GLU A 2 -18.84 -13.01 11.33
C GLU A 2 -19.26 -14.16 10.42
N GLY A 3 -18.47 -15.23 10.39
CA GLY A 3 -18.70 -16.39 9.52
C GLY A 3 -18.24 -16.20 8.06
N TYR A 4 -18.12 -14.96 7.57
CA TYR A 4 -17.57 -14.66 6.24
C TYR A 4 -16.06 -14.78 6.19
N GLY A 5 -15.57 -15.28 5.06
CA GLY A 5 -14.16 -15.46 4.79
C GLY A 5 -13.92 -16.71 3.98
N TYR A 6 -12.68 -17.16 4.03
CA TYR A 6 -12.21 -18.36 3.36
C TYR A 6 -11.64 -19.33 4.38
N GLU A 7 -11.55 -20.60 4.03
CA GLU A 7 -10.92 -21.65 4.82
C GLU A 7 -9.89 -22.38 3.96
N GLN A 8 -8.86 -22.96 4.59
CA GLN A 8 -7.84 -23.70 3.88
C GLN A 8 -8.42 -24.97 3.21
N LEU A 9 -8.13 -25.13 1.92
CA LEU A 9 -8.49 -26.27 1.10
C LEU A 9 -7.25 -27.10 0.75
N GLY A 10 -7.13 -28.28 1.34
CA GLY A 10 -6.02 -29.19 1.07
C GLY A 10 -4.72 -28.79 1.77
N ASP A 11 -3.61 -29.37 1.29
CA ASP A 11 -2.29 -29.17 1.88
C ASP A 11 -1.62 -27.90 1.36
N VAL A 12 -0.66 -27.40 2.14
CA VAL A 12 0.15 -26.24 1.77
C VAL A 12 1.15 -26.67 0.70
N THR A 13 1.16 -25.95 -0.42
CA THR A 13 2.13 -26.20 -1.48
C THR A 13 3.36 -25.34 -1.22
N GLU A 14 4.43 -25.97 -0.72
CA GLU A 14 5.73 -25.34 -0.60
C GLU A 14 6.39 -25.14 -1.96
N GLN A 15 7.07 -24.02 -2.09
CA GLN A 15 7.91 -23.65 -3.22
C GLN A 15 9.34 -23.48 -2.71
N GLY A 16 10.30 -23.33 -3.63
CA GLY A 16 11.71 -23.11 -3.26
C GLY A 16 11.88 -21.92 -2.32
N ASP A 17 12.93 -21.95 -1.50
CA ASP A 17 13.27 -20.90 -0.54
C ASP A 17 12.20 -20.65 0.55
N GLY A 18 11.34 -21.63 0.82
CA GLY A 18 10.32 -21.57 1.87
C GLY A 18 9.08 -20.76 1.49
N GLU A 19 9.02 -20.21 0.27
CA GLU A 19 7.80 -19.65 -0.31
C GLU A 19 6.69 -20.70 -0.30
N PHE A 20 5.43 -20.30 -0.18
CA PHE A 20 4.34 -21.26 -0.15
C PHE A 20 3.06 -20.66 -0.71
N SER A 21 2.15 -21.55 -1.09
CA SER A 21 0.81 -21.18 -1.53
C SER A 21 -0.24 -22.11 -0.93
N ILE A 22 -1.41 -21.54 -0.65
CA ILE A 22 -2.52 -22.22 0.00
C ILE A 22 -3.76 -21.99 -0.86
N ARG A 23 -4.42 -23.07 -1.27
CA ARG A 23 -5.75 -22.99 -1.87
C ARG A 23 -6.75 -22.70 -0.77
N LEU A 24 -7.62 -21.73 -1.00
CA LEU A 24 -8.62 -21.32 -0.04
C LEU A 24 -10.01 -21.44 -0.66
N ARG A 25 -10.96 -21.96 0.11
CA ARG A 25 -12.36 -22.09 -0.28
C ARG A 25 -13.22 -21.12 0.50
N ARG A 26 -14.12 -20.44 -0.19
CA ARG A 26 -15.11 -19.54 0.42
C ARG A 26 -16.01 -20.34 1.36
N LYS A 27 -16.20 -19.83 2.58
CA LYS A 27 -17.13 -20.43 3.54
C LYS A 27 -18.57 -20.30 3.05
N ALA A 28 -19.40 -21.30 3.33
CA ALA A 28 -20.79 -21.37 2.91
C ALA A 28 -21.64 -20.24 3.57
N THR A 29 -21.62 -19.06 2.95
CA THR A 29 -22.29 -17.84 3.39
C THR A 29 -23.07 -17.22 2.23
N PRO A 30 -24.16 -16.48 2.47
CA PRO A 30 -24.87 -15.76 1.41
C PRO A 30 -23.96 -14.75 0.70
N PRO A 31 -24.04 -14.61 -0.64
CA PRO A 31 -23.28 -13.59 -1.36
C PRO A 31 -23.68 -12.18 -0.88
N LEU A 32 -22.70 -11.27 -0.82
CA LEU A 32 -22.89 -9.86 -0.44
C LEU A 32 -22.96 -8.96 -1.67
N PHE A 33 -22.15 -9.24 -2.70
CA PHE A 33 -22.00 -8.39 -3.88
C PHE A 33 -22.29 -9.13 -5.19
N GLY A 34 -22.35 -10.47 -5.15
CA GLY A 34 -22.48 -11.31 -6.34
C GLY A 34 -21.14 -11.51 -7.03
N GLY A 35 -20.98 -12.65 -7.72
CA GLY A 35 -19.71 -13.00 -8.37
C GLY A 35 -18.57 -13.30 -7.38
N GLU A 36 -18.88 -13.75 -6.15
CA GLU A 36 -17.87 -14.17 -5.19
C GLU A 36 -17.08 -15.38 -5.71
N PHE A 37 -15.75 -15.29 -5.63
CA PHE A 37 -14.87 -16.39 -6.00
C PHE A 37 -14.97 -17.50 -4.94
N ASN A 38 -15.34 -18.71 -5.38
CA ASN A 38 -15.43 -19.87 -4.50
C ASN A 38 -14.05 -20.39 -4.11
N ASP A 39 -13.13 -20.48 -5.06
CA ASP A 39 -11.77 -20.96 -4.83
C ASP A 39 -10.77 -19.85 -5.20
N VAL A 40 -9.87 -19.54 -4.28
CA VAL A 40 -8.81 -18.55 -4.45
C VAL A 40 -7.46 -19.14 -4.03
N LEU A 41 -6.39 -18.53 -4.48
CA LEU A 41 -5.03 -18.90 -4.14
C LEU A 41 -4.40 -17.78 -3.31
N PHE A 42 -3.95 -18.13 -2.11
CA PHE A 42 -3.04 -17.29 -1.33
C PHE A 42 -1.60 -17.71 -1.61
N SER A 43 -0.69 -16.76 -1.75
CA SER A 43 0.74 -17.03 -1.91
C SER A 43 1.61 -16.02 -1.15
N VAL A 44 2.76 -16.51 -0.68
CA VAL A 44 3.78 -15.73 0.00
C VAL A 44 5.07 -15.82 -0.79
N SER A 45 5.65 -14.67 -1.12
CA SER A 45 6.98 -14.57 -1.72
C SER A 45 7.90 -13.75 -0.82
N TYR A 46 9.09 -14.29 -0.56
CA TYR A 46 10.07 -13.66 0.32
C TYR A 46 11.06 -12.84 -0.50
N GLU A 47 10.75 -11.56 -0.66
CA GLU A 47 11.51 -10.67 -1.52
C GLU A 47 12.89 -10.41 -0.93
N THR A 48 12.98 -9.90 0.31
CA THR A 48 14.26 -9.65 0.98
C THR A 48 14.19 -10.09 2.44
N ASP A 49 15.29 -9.91 3.17
CA ASP A 49 15.30 -10.17 4.62
C ASP A 49 14.39 -9.21 5.40
N THR A 50 13.96 -8.11 4.77
CA THR A 50 13.13 -7.06 5.36
C THR A 50 11.86 -6.75 4.55
N SER A 51 11.61 -7.44 3.44
CA SER A 51 10.39 -7.24 2.64
C SER A 51 9.82 -8.55 2.12
N LEU A 52 8.50 -8.60 2.02
CA LEU A 52 7.75 -9.75 1.54
C LEU A 52 6.52 -9.32 0.74
N ARG A 53 6.03 -10.26 -0.06
CA ARG A 53 4.80 -10.12 -0.83
C ARG A 53 3.77 -11.13 -0.36
N LEU A 54 2.55 -10.65 -0.15
CA LEU A 54 1.38 -11.47 0.13
C LEU A 54 0.36 -11.25 -0.98
N GLN A 55 -0.05 -12.32 -1.64
CA GLN A 55 -0.97 -12.23 -2.76
C GLN A 55 -2.19 -13.12 -2.52
N VAL A 56 -3.38 -12.59 -2.81
CA VAL A 56 -4.63 -13.37 -2.89
C VAL A 56 -5.26 -13.11 -4.25
N SER A 57 -5.38 -14.17 -5.05
CA SER A 57 -5.94 -14.10 -6.40
C SER A 57 -6.99 -15.20 -6.63
N PRO A 58 -7.98 -14.99 -7.51
CA PRO A 58 -8.80 -16.08 -8.00
C PRO A 58 -7.91 -17.17 -8.63
N ALA A 59 -8.24 -18.45 -8.42
CA ALA A 59 -7.38 -19.55 -8.86
C ALA A 59 -7.21 -19.62 -10.40
N ASP A 60 -8.19 -19.10 -11.15
CA ASP A 60 -8.28 -19.24 -12.61
C ASP A 60 -7.82 -17.99 -13.39
N VAL A 61 -7.40 -16.93 -12.69
CA VAL A 61 -7.07 -15.65 -13.34
C VAL A 61 -5.56 -15.51 -13.53
N LYS A 62 -5.11 -15.55 -14.79
CA LYS A 62 -3.77 -15.12 -15.19
C LYS A 62 -3.73 -13.59 -15.25
N LEU A 63 -2.98 -12.98 -14.35
CA LEU A 63 -2.85 -11.52 -14.29
C LEU A 63 -1.73 -11.04 -15.21
N GLU A 64 -2.00 -9.97 -15.95
CA GLU A 64 -0.93 -9.17 -16.57
C GLU A 64 -0.18 -8.43 -15.45
N ARG A 65 1.14 -8.62 -15.40
CA ARG A 65 1.99 -8.10 -14.33
C ARG A 65 2.90 -7.02 -14.89
N ARG A 66 3.07 -5.91 -14.16
CA ARG A 66 4.34 -5.16 -14.23
C ARG A 66 5.34 -5.94 -13.38
N PRO A 67 6.39 -6.56 -13.95
CA PRO A 67 7.44 -7.15 -13.14
C PRO A 67 8.13 -6.02 -12.36
N LEU A 68 7.94 -6.01 -11.05
CA LEU A 68 8.74 -5.17 -10.16
C LEU A 68 10.09 -5.87 -10.01
N ALA A 69 11.19 -5.13 -10.21
CA ALA A 69 12.52 -5.68 -10.10
C ALA A 69 12.79 -6.08 -8.65
N GLN A 70 13.04 -7.36 -8.38
CA GLN A 70 13.28 -7.85 -7.02
C GLN A 70 14.50 -8.75 -6.98
N ARG A 71 15.40 -8.47 -6.03
CA ARG A 71 16.40 -9.44 -5.56
C ARG A 71 15.65 -10.37 -4.62
N LYS A 72 15.73 -11.69 -4.80
CA LYS A 72 15.10 -12.68 -3.90
C LYS A 72 15.93 -12.89 -2.62
N SER A 73 15.27 -13.06 -1.48
CA SER A 73 15.91 -13.45 -0.21
C SER A 73 16.45 -14.85 -0.37
N ARG A 74 17.74 -15.04 -0.08
CA ARG A 74 18.45 -16.30 -0.33
C ARG A 74 18.38 -17.28 0.86
N SER A 75 17.81 -16.90 2.01
CA SER A 75 17.74 -17.77 3.19
C SER A 75 16.66 -17.39 4.19
N GLU A 76 15.95 -18.39 4.72
CA GLU A 76 14.99 -18.20 5.82
C GLU A 76 15.64 -17.70 7.12
N LYS A 77 16.92 -18.02 7.35
CA LYS A 77 17.63 -17.69 8.60
C LYS A 77 17.90 -16.19 8.75
N THR A 78 18.02 -15.45 7.65
CA THR A 78 18.36 -14.02 7.66
C THR A 78 17.14 -13.11 7.75
N ARG A 79 15.94 -13.64 7.49
CA ARG A 79 14.68 -12.88 7.55
C ARG A 79 14.45 -12.25 8.91
N LYS A 80 14.03 -11.00 8.90
CA LYS A 80 13.66 -10.20 10.08
C LYS A 80 12.20 -10.36 10.48
N TYR A 81 11.47 -11.23 9.78
CA TYR A 81 10.07 -11.51 10.02
C TYR A 81 9.75 -12.99 9.90
N THR A 82 8.59 -13.37 10.43
CA THR A 82 7.97 -14.68 10.28
C THR A 82 6.56 -14.49 9.73
N VAL A 83 6.08 -15.49 8.99
CA VAL A 83 4.71 -15.53 8.46
C VAL A 83 4.04 -16.77 9.02
N SER A 84 2.89 -16.58 9.66
CA SER A 84 2.01 -17.65 10.12
C SER A 84 0.61 -17.43 9.55
N TYR A 85 -0.21 -18.48 9.50
CA TYR A 85 -1.56 -18.43 8.97
C TYR A 85 -2.50 -19.27 9.84
N SER A 86 -3.81 -19.04 9.71
CA SER A 86 -4.83 -19.77 10.49
C SER A 86 -4.76 -21.27 10.27
N GLU A 87 -5.13 -22.03 11.29
CA GLU A 87 -5.18 -23.49 11.21
C GLU A 87 -6.32 -23.98 10.30
N ARG A 88 -6.23 -25.22 9.85
CA ARG A 88 -7.25 -25.83 8.99
C ARG A 88 -8.58 -25.93 9.74
N GLY A 89 -9.65 -25.47 9.10
CA GLY A 89 -11.01 -25.42 9.68
C GLY A 89 -11.35 -24.08 10.34
N GLU A 90 -10.37 -23.21 10.55
CA GLU A 90 -10.61 -21.84 10.96
C GLU A 90 -10.85 -20.91 9.75
N THR A 91 -11.38 -19.72 10.03
CA THR A 91 -11.38 -18.65 9.02
C THR A 91 -9.94 -18.24 8.74
N PHE A 92 -9.54 -18.36 7.48
CA PHE A 92 -8.21 -18.05 7.01
C PHE A 92 -7.84 -16.59 7.25
N GLY A 93 -6.66 -16.39 7.80
CA GLY A 93 -5.97 -15.12 7.94
C GLY A 93 -4.47 -15.37 7.98
N VAL A 94 -3.69 -14.33 7.69
CA VAL A 94 -2.23 -14.34 7.72
C VAL A 94 -1.76 -13.34 8.77
N VAL A 95 -0.69 -13.72 9.47
CA VAL A 95 -0.01 -12.89 10.45
C VAL A 95 1.45 -12.77 10.07
N VAL A 96 1.94 -11.54 9.94
CA VAL A 96 3.35 -11.21 9.76
C VAL A 96 3.86 -10.60 11.05
N THR A 97 4.91 -11.20 11.58
CA THR A 97 5.48 -10.84 12.89
C THR A 97 6.95 -10.49 12.73
N ARG A 98 7.40 -9.43 13.40
CA ARG A 98 8.82 -9.09 13.50
C ARG A 98 9.53 -10.16 14.36
N ARG A 99 10.62 -10.73 13.84
CA ARG A 99 11.25 -11.93 14.41
C ARG A 99 11.94 -11.68 15.76
N ASP A 100 12.50 -10.50 15.96
CA ASP A 100 13.36 -10.21 17.11
C ASP A 100 12.59 -9.84 18.39
N ASN A 101 11.47 -9.11 18.27
CA ASN A 101 10.64 -8.65 19.39
C ASN A 101 9.22 -9.23 19.40
N GLY A 102 8.83 -10.00 18.38
CA GLY A 102 7.50 -10.62 18.29
C GLY A 102 6.36 -9.62 17.97
N LYS A 103 6.66 -8.38 17.56
CA LYS A 103 5.63 -7.40 17.22
C LYS A 103 4.86 -7.82 15.97
N ILE A 104 3.53 -7.81 16.05
CA ILE A 104 2.64 -8.07 14.91
C ILE A 104 2.64 -6.83 14.00
N LEU A 105 2.96 -7.04 12.73
CA LEU A 105 3.04 -5.98 11.72
C LEU A 105 1.82 -5.99 10.78
N PHE A 106 1.26 -7.17 10.55
CA PHE A 106 0.10 -7.36 9.70
C PHE A 106 -0.67 -8.58 10.20
N ASP A 107 -1.95 -8.44 10.51
CA ASP A 107 -2.78 -9.53 11.02
C ASP A 107 -4.19 -9.44 10.43
N THR A 108 -4.46 -10.34 9.48
CA THR A 108 -5.74 -10.40 8.77
C THR A 108 -6.73 -11.39 9.35
N ARG A 109 -6.50 -11.90 10.58
CA ARG A 109 -7.48 -12.73 11.31
C ARG A 109 -8.60 -11.84 11.85
N LEU A 110 -9.29 -11.18 10.93
CA LEU A 110 -10.44 -10.31 11.12
C LEU A 110 -11.57 -10.83 10.22
N PRO A 111 -12.82 -10.80 10.68
CA PRO A 111 -13.94 -11.31 9.91
C PRO A 111 -14.24 -10.44 8.68
N GLY A 112 -14.82 -11.04 7.64
CA GLY A 112 -15.36 -10.28 6.51
C GLY A 112 -14.42 -10.08 5.31
N THR A 113 -13.32 -10.83 5.23
CA THR A 113 -12.58 -10.99 3.96
C THR A 113 -13.56 -11.48 2.89
N THR A 114 -13.67 -10.73 1.79
CA THR A 114 -14.62 -11.01 0.71
C THR A 114 -13.92 -10.78 -0.61
N LEU A 115 -14.00 -11.73 -1.54
CA LEU A 115 -13.41 -11.62 -2.86
C LEU A 115 -14.48 -11.96 -3.89
N ALA A 116 -14.86 -10.95 -4.66
CA ALA A 116 -15.80 -11.02 -5.75
C ALA A 116 -15.26 -10.27 -6.96
N GLU A 117 -15.81 -10.54 -8.13
CA GLU A 117 -15.37 -9.92 -9.39
C GLU A 117 -15.27 -8.39 -9.33
N GLN A 118 -16.21 -7.74 -8.63
CA GLN A 118 -16.27 -6.28 -8.49
C GLN A 118 -16.13 -5.79 -7.05
N PHE A 119 -15.69 -6.65 -6.13
CA PHE A 119 -15.47 -6.26 -4.74
C PHE A 119 -14.47 -7.17 -4.04
N LEU A 120 -13.31 -6.63 -3.68
CA LEU A 120 -12.28 -7.30 -2.89
C LEU A 120 -12.08 -6.53 -1.60
N GLN A 121 -12.16 -7.21 -0.46
CA GLN A 121 -11.94 -6.63 0.85
C GLN A 121 -11.07 -7.52 1.73
N ILE A 122 -10.11 -6.89 2.40
CA ILE A 122 -9.35 -7.50 3.49
C ILE A 122 -9.03 -6.44 4.54
N SER A 123 -8.98 -6.86 5.80
CA SER A 123 -8.63 -5.98 6.93
C SER A 123 -7.37 -6.49 7.61
N THR A 124 -6.59 -5.60 8.18
CA THR A 124 -5.46 -5.90 9.05
C THR A 124 -5.55 -5.10 10.34
N ARG A 125 -5.13 -5.69 11.46
CA ARG A 125 -4.90 -4.92 12.69
C ARG A 125 -3.72 -3.95 12.51
N ILE A 126 -3.79 -2.80 13.18
CA ILE A 126 -2.67 -1.85 13.31
C ILE A 126 -2.31 -1.70 14.79
N ALA A 127 -1.01 -1.67 15.08
CA ALA A 127 -0.48 -1.74 16.45
C ALA A 127 0.11 -0.41 16.96
N SER A 128 -0.16 0.69 16.27
CA SER A 128 0.25 2.06 16.60
C SER A 128 -0.67 3.06 15.90
N GLU A 129 -0.85 4.22 16.50
CA GLU A 129 -1.61 5.31 15.91
C GLU A 129 -0.78 6.14 14.91
N ASN A 130 0.54 5.98 14.89
CA ASN A 130 1.45 6.79 14.08
C ASN A 130 1.51 6.28 12.64
N VAL A 131 0.42 6.49 11.90
CA VAL A 131 0.27 6.06 10.51
C VAL A 131 0.43 7.25 9.55
N PHE A 132 1.27 7.10 8.55
CA PHE A 132 1.61 8.13 7.54
C PHE A 132 1.43 7.58 6.13
N GLY A 133 1.32 8.45 5.12
CA GLY A 133 1.16 8.05 3.71
C GLY A 133 -0.29 8.16 3.24
N LEU A 134 -0.76 7.18 2.44
CA LEU A 134 -2.02 7.20 1.73
C LEU A 134 -2.17 8.48 0.88
N GLY A 135 -1.18 8.71 0.01
CA GLY A 135 -1.05 9.94 -0.77
C GLY A 135 -1.96 9.98 -1.98
N GLY A 136 -2.34 11.19 -2.41
CA GLY A 136 -3.25 11.40 -3.55
C GLY A 136 -4.73 11.44 -3.20
N ALA A 137 -5.06 11.40 -1.90
CA ALA A 137 -6.38 11.77 -1.40
C ALA A 137 -6.36 13.21 -0.86
N GLY A 138 -7.44 13.96 -1.12
CA GLY A 138 -7.55 15.36 -0.73
C GLY A 138 -7.74 15.62 0.75
N SER A 139 -7.73 16.91 1.09
CA SER A 139 -8.01 17.49 2.40
C SER A 139 -7.29 16.84 3.60
N LYS A 140 -5.99 16.57 3.47
CA LYS A 140 -5.15 16.27 4.65
C LYS A 140 -4.58 17.57 5.22
N THR A 141 -5.07 17.97 6.39
CA THR A 141 -4.52 19.11 7.15
C THR A 141 -3.28 18.74 7.94
N THR A 142 -3.00 17.44 8.12
CA THR A 142 -1.84 16.94 8.86
C THR A 142 -1.19 15.76 8.13
N LEU A 143 0.11 15.54 8.39
CA LEU A 143 0.87 14.44 7.80
C LEU A 143 0.47 13.07 8.38
N LYS A 144 0.12 13.03 9.68
CA LYS A 144 -0.36 11.84 10.38
C LYS A 144 -1.81 11.57 9.99
N ASN A 145 -2.15 10.33 9.67
CA ASN A 145 -3.52 9.96 9.33
C ASN A 145 -4.44 10.01 10.56
N ASP A 146 -5.65 10.52 10.38
CA ASP A 146 -6.74 10.40 11.35
C ASP A 146 -7.31 8.98 11.27
N LEU A 147 -7.29 8.27 12.40
CA LEU A 147 -7.75 6.87 12.52
C LEU A 147 -9.19 6.78 13.00
N ASN A 148 -9.91 7.89 13.17
CA ASN A 148 -11.30 7.89 13.59
C ASN A 148 -12.26 7.64 12.42
N TRP A 149 -12.28 6.40 11.94
CA TRP A 149 -13.21 5.91 10.91
C TRP A 149 -13.12 6.70 9.60
N ARG A 150 -11.89 6.93 9.12
CA ARG A 150 -11.62 7.73 7.92
C ARG A 150 -11.46 6.85 6.70
N VAL A 151 -12.22 7.17 5.66
CA VAL A 151 -12.07 6.56 4.33
C VAL A 151 -11.18 7.43 3.48
N THR A 152 -10.15 6.81 2.90
CA THR A 152 -9.28 7.42 1.89
C THR A 152 -9.55 6.73 0.56
N SER A 153 -10.07 7.48 -0.42
CA SER A 153 -10.41 6.93 -1.74
C SER A 153 -9.31 7.22 -2.75
N PHE A 154 -9.03 6.25 -3.62
CA PHE A 154 -8.00 6.32 -4.64
C PHE A 154 -8.63 6.06 -6.01
N PHE A 155 -8.83 7.14 -6.75
CA PHE A 155 -9.29 7.12 -8.14
C PHE A 155 -8.82 8.39 -8.85
N THR A 156 -7.82 8.27 -9.71
CA THR A 156 -7.18 9.44 -10.30
C THR A 156 -8.19 10.26 -11.12
N GLU A 157 -8.54 11.43 -10.60
CA GLU A 157 -9.45 12.37 -11.25
C GLU A 157 -8.88 13.79 -11.21
N LYS A 158 -9.36 14.63 -12.13
CA LYS A 158 -9.12 16.06 -12.08
C LYS A 158 -10.09 16.67 -11.07
N ALA A 159 -9.75 16.60 -9.78
CA ALA A 159 -10.57 17.19 -8.74
C ALA A 159 -10.71 18.71 -8.96
N PRO A 160 -11.93 19.28 -8.91
CA PRO A 160 -12.15 20.71 -9.12
C PRO A 160 -11.74 21.56 -7.89
N ASN A 161 -11.62 20.96 -6.71
CA ASN A 161 -11.26 21.58 -5.45
C ASN A 161 -10.54 20.60 -4.49
N ASP A 162 -9.87 21.13 -3.48
CA ASP A 162 -9.10 20.37 -2.47
C ASP A 162 -10.00 19.54 -1.51
N GLU A 163 -11.33 19.65 -1.65
CA GLU A 163 -12.31 18.92 -0.83
C GLU A 163 -12.67 17.53 -1.37
N SER A 164 -12.22 17.15 -2.58
CA SER A 164 -12.43 15.77 -3.07
C SER A 164 -11.57 14.78 -2.29
N ASN A 165 -12.14 13.64 -1.88
CA ASN A 165 -11.39 12.55 -1.26
C ASN A 165 -10.39 11.87 -2.23
N SER A 166 -10.41 12.20 -3.52
CA SER A 166 -9.52 11.66 -4.54
C SER A 166 -8.89 12.76 -5.39
N HIS A 167 -7.61 12.65 -5.71
CA HIS A 167 -6.85 13.65 -6.48
C HIS A 167 -6.08 13.00 -7.64
N SER A 168 -5.23 13.79 -8.30
CA SER A 168 -4.45 13.45 -9.50
C SER A 168 -3.48 12.26 -9.36
N GLY A 169 -3.32 11.67 -8.17
CA GLY A 169 -2.42 10.56 -7.91
C GLY A 169 -3.07 9.51 -7.01
N ALA A 170 -2.59 8.26 -7.09
CA ALA A 170 -3.07 7.17 -6.26
C ALA A 170 -1.89 6.41 -5.65
N HIS A 171 -1.67 6.58 -4.34
CA HIS A 171 -0.57 5.96 -3.62
C HIS A 171 -1.09 5.19 -2.39
N PRO A 172 -1.58 3.94 -2.57
CA PRO A 172 -2.08 3.07 -1.48
C PRO A 172 -0.94 2.45 -0.67
N PHE A 173 -0.04 3.29 -0.21
CA PHE A 173 1.06 2.94 0.66
C PHE A 173 0.87 3.69 1.98
N TYR A 174 0.88 2.96 3.09
CA TYR A 174 1.04 3.58 4.41
C TYR A 174 2.30 3.07 5.09
N MET A 175 2.85 3.91 5.96
CA MET A 175 3.91 3.57 6.88
C MET A 175 3.42 3.77 8.29
N LEU A 176 3.63 2.78 9.14
CA LEU A 176 3.31 2.83 10.56
C LEU A 176 4.62 2.86 11.35
N VAL A 177 4.74 3.86 12.22
CA VAL A 177 5.88 4.02 13.14
C VAL A 177 5.50 3.44 14.50
N GLU A 178 6.26 2.45 14.93
CA GLU A 178 6.10 1.75 16.21
C GLU A 178 6.58 2.63 17.37
N GLU A 179 6.22 2.27 18.60
CA GLU A 179 6.56 3.05 19.81
C GLU A 179 8.07 3.08 20.09
N ASP A 180 8.82 2.06 19.62
CA ASP A 180 10.28 1.96 19.73
C ASP A 180 11.02 2.70 18.60
N GLY A 181 10.31 3.40 17.73
CA GLY A 181 10.87 4.16 16.60
C GLY A 181 11.11 3.32 15.34
N ARG A 182 10.93 2.00 15.41
CA ARG A 182 10.95 1.14 14.22
C ARG A 182 9.71 1.40 13.37
N ALA A 183 9.72 0.92 12.14
CA ALA A 183 8.59 1.12 11.26
C ALA A 183 8.33 -0.11 10.39
N HIS A 184 7.11 -0.18 9.89
CA HIS A 184 6.77 -1.04 8.76
C HIS A 184 5.89 -0.29 7.76
N GLY A 185 5.97 -0.69 6.50
CA GLY A 185 5.17 -0.15 5.42
C GLY A 185 4.31 -1.23 4.79
N VAL A 186 3.10 -0.85 4.37
CA VAL A 186 2.18 -1.73 3.64
C VAL A 186 1.76 -1.01 2.37
N PHE A 187 2.00 -1.65 1.23
CA PHE A 187 1.62 -1.18 -0.09
C PHE A 187 0.67 -2.18 -0.75
N LEU A 188 -0.49 -1.72 -1.22
CA LEU A 188 -1.36 -2.51 -2.09
C LEU A 188 -1.07 -2.18 -3.55
N ASN A 189 -0.48 -3.12 -4.28
CA ASN A 189 -0.15 -2.96 -5.69
C ASN A 189 -1.38 -3.21 -6.57
N THR A 190 -2.25 -2.21 -6.68
CA THR A 190 -3.42 -2.22 -7.57
C THR A 190 -3.55 -0.89 -8.31
N SER A 191 -4.07 -0.96 -9.54
CA SER A 191 -4.50 0.21 -10.32
C SER A 191 -6.03 0.36 -10.35
N TYR A 192 -6.76 -0.57 -9.74
CA TYR A 192 -8.22 -0.49 -9.66
C TYR A 192 -8.63 0.58 -8.64
N PRO A 193 -9.78 1.22 -8.82
CA PRO A 193 -10.35 2.11 -7.80
C PRO A 193 -10.46 1.37 -6.46
N MET A 194 -10.09 2.06 -5.40
CA MET A 194 -10.03 1.46 -4.06
C MET A 194 -10.25 2.49 -2.97
N ASP A 195 -10.65 1.98 -1.81
CA ASP A 195 -10.73 2.69 -0.56
C ASP A 195 -9.82 2.03 0.49
N VAL A 196 -9.19 2.86 1.30
CA VAL A 196 -8.54 2.44 2.55
C VAL A 196 -9.27 3.11 3.71
N LEU A 197 -9.97 2.28 4.50
CA LEU A 197 -10.65 2.70 5.72
C LEU A 197 -9.70 2.51 6.91
N MET A 198 -9.33 3.62 7.55
CA MET A 198 -8.54 3.67 8.76
C MET A 198 -9.45 3.76 9.99
N GLN A 199 -9.24 2.88 10.94
CA GLN A 199 -9.99 2.75 12.20
C GLN A 199 -8.99 2.68 13.35
N PRO A 200 -9.38 2.93 14.62
CA PRO A 200 -8.43 3.04 15.72
C PRO A 200 -7.50 1.83 15.91
N SER A 201 -7.97 0.62 15.55
CA SER A 201 -7.22 -0.63 15.71
C SER A 201 -7.07 -1.45 14.43
N MET A 202 -7.57 -0.97 13.28
CA MET A 202 -7.45 -1.70 12.02
C MET A 202 -7.46 -0.80 10.78
N ALA A 203 -6.90 -1.33 9.70
CA ALA A 203 -7.00 -0.78 8.35
C ALA A 203 -7.74 -1.79 7.46
N THR A 204 -8.73 -1.31 6.71
CA THR A 204 -9.51 -2.12 5.77
C THR A 204 -9.27 -1.63 4.35
N PHE A 205 -8.79 -2.50 3.49
CA PHE A 205 -8.60 -2.24 2.07
C PHE A 205 -9.82 -2.77 1.31
N ARG A 206 -10.37 -1.96 0.41
CA ARG A 206 -11.48 -2.32 -0.49
C ARG A 206 -11.12 -1.92 -1.90
N THR A 207 -11.25 -2.80 -2.87
CA THR A 207 -11.05 -2.45 -4.29
C THR A 207 -12.10 -3.12 -5.15
N ILE A 208 -12.42 -2.52 -6.30
CA ILE A 208 -13.49 -2.98 -7.18
C ILE A 208 -13.01 -3.97 -8.26
N GLY A 209 -11.78 -4.48 -8.16
CA GLY A 209 -11.29 -5.47 -9.12
C GLY A 209 -9.81 -5.80 -8.95
N GLY A 210 -9.30 -6.64 -9.84
CA GLY A 210 -7.93 -7.10 -9.82
C GLY A 210 -7.69 -8.16 -8.74
N ILE A 211 -6.62 -8.00 -7.98
CA ILE A 211 -6.25 -8.89 -6.90
C ILE A 211 -5.74 -8.11 -5.69
N LEU A 212 -5.66 -8.81 -4.55
CA LEU A 212 -5.01 -8.29 -3.37
C LEU A 212 -3.52 -8.63 -3.44
N ASP A 213 -2.70 -7.68 -3.84
CA ASP A 213 -1.25 -7.82 -4.01
C ASP A 213 -0.51 -6.91 -3.04
N PHE A 214 -0.26 -7.40 -1.82
CA PHE A 214 0.40 -6.62 -0.77
C PHE A 214 1.90 -6.79 -0.79
N HIS A 215 2.62 -5.68 -0.66
CA HIS A 215 4.03 -5.64 -0.31
C HIS A 215 4.17 -5.06 1.09
N LEU A 216 4.94 -5.76 1.92
CA LEU A 216 5.23 -5.34 3.28
C LEU A 216 6.73 -5.09 3.40
N PHE A 217 7.09 -4.01 4.08
CA PHE A 217 8.47 -3.59 4.30
C PHE A 217 8.72 -3.38 5.79
N LEU A 218 9.85 -3.84 6.29
CA LEU A 218 10.27 -3.71 7.68
C LEU A 218 11.50 -2.82 7.75
N GLY A 219 11.46 -1.80 8.60
CA GLY A 219 12.60 -0.94 8.88
C GLY A 219 13.02 -1.00 10.34
N GLU A 220 14.30 -0.76 10.60
CA GLU A 220 14.75 -0.31 11.93
C GLU A 220 14.45 1.18 12.11
N SER A 221 14.28 1.92 11.01
CA SER A 221 13.78 3.30 10.99
C SER A 221 12.75 3.54 9.87
N PRO A 222 11.97 4.64 9.92
CA PRO A 222 11.06 5.06 8.85
C PRO A 222 11.76 5.20 7.47
N GLU A 223 13.00 5.69 7.45
CA GLU A 223 13.79 5.86 6.23
C GLU A 223 14.10 4.53 5.55
N ASP A 224 14.29 3.45 6.31
CA ASP A 224 14.50 2.12 5.76
C ASP A 224 13.28 1.61 5.00
N VAL A 225 12.08 1.89 5.51
CA VAL A 225 10.81 1.53 4.86
C VAL A 225 10.67 2.27 3.54
N ILE A 226 10.92 3.58 3.52
CA ILE A 226 10.85 4.39 2.29
C ILE A 226 11.92 3.96 1.28
N ARG A 227 13.13 3.62 1.74
CA ARG A 227 14.19 3.11 0.86
C ARG A 227 13.80 1.81 0.18
N GLN A 228 13.20 0.88 0.91
CA GLN A 228 12.72 -0.39 0.35
C GLN A 228 11.52 -0.17 -0.59
N PHE A 229 10.57 0.68 -0.20
CA PHE A 229 9.43 1.01 -1.04
C PHE A 229 9.86 1.62 -2.38
N THR A 230 10.76 2.62 -2.36
CA THR A 230 11.28 3.24 -3.58
C THR A 230 12.21 2.32 -4.38
N GLU A 231 12.86 1.34 -3.76
CA GLU A 231 13.57 0.28 -4.48
C GLU A 231 12.61 -0.62 -5.27
N LEU A 232 11.43 -0.90 -4.70
CA LEU A 232 10.38 -1.68 -5.37
C LEU A 232 9.73 -0.90 -6.53
N ILE A 233 9.26 0.33 -6.28
CA ILE A 233 8.47 1.10 -7.27
C ILE A 233 9.33 1.89 -8.27
N GLY A 234 10.64 1.95 -8.04
CA GLY A 234 11.58 2.77 -8.79
C GLY A 234 12.01 4.00 -7.99
N ARG A 235 13.34 4.19 -7.91
CA ARG A 235 13.92 5.33 -7.19
C ARG A 235 13.67 6.63 -7.97
N PRO A 236 13.44 7.76 -7.30
CA PRO A 236 13.32 9.06 -7.97
C PRO A 236 14.52 9.34 -8.87
N ALA A 237 14.26 9.91 -10.04
CA ALA A 237 15.32 10.31 -10.96
C ALA A 237 16.17 11.45 -10.35
N PHE A 238 17.45 11.48 -10.69
CA PHE A 238 18.29 12.62 -10.35
C PHE A 238 17.82 13.85 -11.14
N LEU A 239 17.60 14.96 -10.42
CA LEU A 239 17.18 16.21 -11.05
C LEU A 239 18.41 16.99 -11.54
N PRO A 240 18.34 17.65 -12.70
CA PRO A 240 19.40 18.56 -13.09
C PRO A 240 19.48 19.72 -12.09
N ILE A 241 20.69 20.21 -11.79
CA ILE A 241 20.93 21.17 -10.70
C ILE A 241 20.05 22.44 -10.84
N TRP A 242 19.84 22.92 -12.07
CA TRP A 242 19.00 24.10 -12.31
C TRP A 242 17.54 23.91 -11.88
N ALA A 243 17.04 22.67 -11.80
CA ALA A 243 15.69 22.36 -11.34
C ALA A 243 15.52 22.54 -9.82
N LEU A 244 16.61 22.63 -9.06
CA LEU A 244 16.59 22.96 -7.63
C LEU A 244 16.50 24.48 -7.38
N GLY A 245 16.62 25.29 -8.43
CA GLY A 245 16.43 26.74 -8.36
C GLY A 245 14.95 27.15 -8.25
N PRO A 246 14.68 28.44 -8.00
CA PRO A 246 13.32 28.96 -7.94
C PRO A 246 12.66 28.93 -9.33
N HIS A 247 11.43 28.44 -9.40
CA HIS A 247 10.60 28.43 -10.61
C HIS A 247 9.46 29.43 -10.49
N LEU A 248 9.24 30.24 -11.52
CA LEU A 248 8.09 31.15 -11.61
C LEU A 248 7.15 30.65 -12.71
N ALA A 249 5.90 30.36 -12.33
CA ALA A 249 4.84 30.02 -13.25
C ALA A 249 3.59 30.84 -12.93
N LEU A 250 2.91 31.32 -13.96
CA LEU A 250 1.61 31.99 -13.84
C LEU A 250 0.56 31.12 -14.53
N ARG A 251 -0.55 30.86 -13.85
CA ARG A 251 -1.70 30.19 -14.47
C ARG A 251 -2.19 31.05 -15.63
N GLY A 252 -2.31 30.44 -16.80
CA GLY A 252 -2.50 31.13 -18.09
C GLY A 252 -3.83 31.86 -18.22
N ASN A 253 -3.93 33.03 -17.60
CA ASN A 253 -4.95 34.03 -17.90
C ASN A 253 -4.22 35.32 -18.31
N ASN A 254 -3.93 35.46 -19.60
CA ASN A 254 -3.68 36.73 -20.29
C ASN A 254 -2.44 37.57 -19.90
N ILE A 255 -1.26 36.96 -19.68
CA ILE A 255 -0.02 37.75 -19.75
C ILE A 255 0.50 37.79 -21.19
N SER A 256 0.67 39.00 -21.75
CA SER A 256 1.31 39.15 -23.06
C SER A 256 2.81 38.80 -22.95
N PRO A 257 3.47 38.37 -24.05
CA PRO A 257 4.91 38.14 -24.05
C PRO A 257 5.72 39.32 -23.50
N ASN A 258 5.30 40.55 -23.79
CA ASN A 258 5.95 41.78 -23.29
C ASN A 258 5.78 41.96 -21.78
N ALA A 259 4.61 41.66 -21.24
CA ALA A 259 4.38 41.72 -19.79
C ALA A 259 5.18 40.63 -19.05
N ALA A 260 5.28 39.43 -19.62
CA ALA A 260 6.12 38.36 -19.08
C ALA A 260 7.61 38.74 -19.09
N LEU A 261 8.09 39.31 -20.21
CA LEU A 261 9.46 39.80 -20.32
C LEU A 261 9.77 40.92 -19.30
N SER A 262 8.85 41.89 -19.15
CA SER A 262 9.00 42.95 -18.16
C SER A 262 9.06 42.41 -16.72
N LEU A 263 8.24 41.40 -16.39
CA LEU A 263 8.29 40.74 -15.10
C LEU A 263 9.65 40.06 -14.86
N VAL A 264 10.15 39.31 -15.83
CA VAL A 264 11.47 38.67 -15.75
C VAL A 264 12.58 39.70 -15.56
N GLN A 265 12.55 40.81 -16.29
CA GLN A 265 13.54 41.89 -16.16
C GLN A 265 13.49 42.54 -14.77
N LYS A 266 12.30 42.80 -14.23
CA LYS A 266 12.12 43.31 -12.85
C LYS A 266 12.64 42.34 -11.79
N LEU A 267 12.47 41.03 -12.00
CA LEU A 267 12.97 40.02 -11.07
C LEU A 267 14.49 39.85 -11.15
N LYS A 268 15.10 40.04 -12.33
CA LYS A 268 16.56 40.03 -12.50
C LYS A 268 17.25 41.21 -11.83
N SER A 269 16.60 42.38 -11.76
CA SER A 269 17.19 43.58 -11.13
C SER A 269 17.03 43.61 -9.62
N ARG A 270 16.16 42.77 -9.05
CA ARG A 270 16.11 42.49 -7.62
C ARG A 270 17.08 41.35 -7.34
N VAL A 271 18.15 41.62 -6.59
CA VAL A 271 19.04 40.56 -6.12
C VAL A 271 18.21 39.61 -5.27
N PHE A 272 17.92 38.42 -5.79
CA PHE A 272 17.52 37.30 -4.93
C PHE A 272 18.80 36.84 -4.25
N GLU A 273 19.10 37.38 -3.06
CA GLU A 273 20.11 36.78 -2.19
C GLU A 273 19.61 35.39 -1.78
N MET A 274 19.99 34.39 -2.56
CA MET A 274 19.93 33.00 -2.13
C MET A 274 21.15 32.79 -1.24
N VAL A 275 20.93 32.88 0.07
CA VAL A 275 21.94 32.54 1.08
C VAL A 275 22.42 31.12 0.81
N SER A 276 23.70 30.99 0.48
CA SER A 276 24.43 29.73 0.25
C SER A 276 24.64 28.95 1.54
#